data_AF-A0ABD0N7D9-F1
#
_entry.id   AF-A0ABD0N7D9-F1
#
_cell.length_a   1.000
_cell.length_b   1.000
_cell.length_c   1.000
_cell.angle_alpha   90.00
_cell.angle_beta   90.00
_cell.angle_gamma   90.00
#
_symmetry.space_group_name_H-M   'P 1'
#
loop_
_entity.id
_entity.type
_entity.pdbx_description
1 polymer ?
#
loop_
_entity_poly.entity_id
_entity_poly.type
_entity_poly.pdbx_seq_one_letter_code
_entity_poly.pdbx_strand_id
1 'polypeptide(L)' 'VGTVELLPAPSNSANWTVGLPTDNGHDSDQVFEFNGTQAIKVPEGVVSTTLKEPFTISVWMRHGPGGREKETILCNSDKT' A
#
# COMPACT_ATOMS: atom_id res chain seq x y z
N VAL A 1 -4.57 -11.71 16.79
CA VAL A 1 -3.67 -11.81 15.62
C VAL A 1 -4.34 -10.95 14.56
N GLY A 2 -3.72 -9.85 14.13
CA GLY A 2 -4.41 -8.85 13.31
C GLY A 2 -3.54 -8.48 12.12
N THR A 3 -4.03 -8.79 10.92
CA THR A 3 -3.51 -8.23 9.68
C THR A 3 -4.15 -6.85 9.51
N VAL A 4 -3.35 -5.85 9.17
CA VAL A 4 -3.84 -4.51 8.83
C VAL A 4 -3.74 -4.37 7.31
N GLU A 5 -4.84 -3.98 6.68
CA GLU A 5 -4.82 -3.63 5.27
C GLU A 5 -4.23 -2.23 5.10
N LEU A 6 -3.05 -2.16 4.49
CA LEU A 6 -2.32 -0.91 4.35
C LEU A 6 -2.86 -0.03 3.23
N LEU A 7 -3.63 -0.56 2.27
CA LEU A 7 -4.28 0.19 1.19
C LEU A 7 -5.67 -0.43 0.91
N PRO A 8 -6.67 -0.16 1.74
CA PRO A 8 -8.01 -0.75 1.58
C PRO A 8 -8.83 -0.02 0.50
N ALA A 9 -9.87 -0.69 0.01
CA ALA A 9 -10.87 -0.08 -0.86
C ALA A 9 -11.49 1.18 -0.19
N PRO A 10 -11.75 2.25 -0.96
CA PRO A 10 -12.34 3.47 -0.43
C PRO A 10 -13.64 3.24 0.34
N SER A 11 -13.72 3.76 1.56
CA SER A 11 -14.89 3.63 2.44
C SER A 11 -14.95 4.75 3.48
N ASN A 12 -16.03 4.82 4.27
CA ASN A 12 -16.14 5.82 5.34
C ASN A 12 -15.00 5.72 6.38
N SER A 13 -14.48 4.53 6.62
CA SER A 13 -13.33 4.28 7.51
C SER A 13 -11.97 4.40 6.80
N ALA A 14 -11.95 4.51 5.47
CA ALA A 14 -10.76 4.64 4.64
C ALA A 14 -10.93 5.74 3.59
N ASN A 15 -11.36 6.94 4.04
CA ASN A 15 -11.58 8.07 3.12
C ASN A 15 -10.28 8.54 2.44
N TRP A 16 -9.13 8.20 3.01
CA TRP A 16 -7.79 8.57 2.53
C TRP A 16 -7.38 7.83 1.25
N THR A 17 -8.10 6.78 0.83
CA THR A 17 -7.87 6.09 -0.45
C THR A 17 -8.81 6.52 -1.58
N VAL A 18 -9.83 7.35 -1.31
CA VAL A 18 -10.90 7.74 -2.28
C VAL A 18 -10.39 8.40 -3.56
N GLY A 19 -9.27 9.13 -3.49
CA GLY A 19 -8.72 9.86 -4.64
C GLY A 19 -7.57 9.15 -5.34
N LEU A 20 -7.20 7.95 -4.91
CA LEU A 20 -6.09 7.22 -5.52
C LEU A 20 -6.50 6.67 -6.89
N PRO A 21 -5.65 6.79 -7.93
CA PRO A 21 -5.89 6.12 -9.19
C PRO A 21 -5.98 4.61 -9.00
N THR A 22 -6.93 4.00 -9.69
CA THR A 22 -7.15 2.56 -9.65
C THR A 22 -6.97 1.99 -11.04
N ASP A 23 -6.25 0.88 -11.12
CA ASP A 23 -6.19 0.10 -12.35
C ASP A 23 -7.47 -0.74 -12.42
N ASN A 24 -8.44 -0.29 -13.22
CA ASN A 24 -9.77 -0.91 -13.33
C ASN A 24 -9.74 -2.23 -14.15
N GLY A 25 -8.60 -2.93 -14.16
CA GLY A 25 -8.30 -4.04 -15.04
C GLY A 25 -8.44 -5.40 -14.37
N HIS A 26 -9.65 -5.98 -14.50
CA HIS A 26 -9.90 -7.44 -14.57
C HIS A 26 -9.12 -8.33 -13.58
N ASP A 27 -9.53 -8.29 -12.33
CA ASP A 27 -9.78 -9.43 -11.43
C ASP A 27 -10.31 -8.79 -10.13
N SER A 28 -10.97 -9.53 -9.26
CA SER A 28 -11.77 -9.01 -8.12
C SER A 28 -11.02 -8.15 -7.08
N ASP A 29 -9.72 -7.91 -7.27
CA ASP A 29 -8.85 -7.29 -6.29
C ASP A 29 -8.58 -5.82 -6.64
N GLN A 30 -8.72 -4.95 -5.64
CA GLN A 30 -8.46 -3.52 -5.79
C GLN A 30 -6.96 -3.27 -6.01
N VAL A 31 -6.59 -2.81 -7.21
CA VAL A 31 -5.23 -2.38 -7.53
C VAL A 31 -5.16 -0.85 -7.59
N PHE A 32 -4.22 -0.27 -6.83
CA PHE A 32 -3.92 1.16 -6.88
C PHE A 32 -2.72 1.41 -7.78
N GLU A 33 -2.81 2.42 -8.64
CA GLU A 33 -1.76 2.77 -9.59
C GLU A 33 -0.92 3.94 -9.04
N PHE A 34 0.40 3.77 -9.06
CA PHE A 34 1.38 4.78 -8.71
C PHE A 34 2.38 4.93 -9.86
N ASN A 35 2.35 6.08 -10.54
CA ASN A 35 3.19 6.35 -11.72
C ASN A 35 4.53 7.05 -11.40
N GLY A 36 4.92 7.07 -10.11
CA GLY A 36 6.13 7.76 -9.63
C GLY A 36 5.95 9.24 -9.29
N THR A 37 4.81 9.86 -9.59
CA THR A 37 4.50 11.25 -9.18
C THR A 37 3.61 11.32 -7.93
N GLN A 38 3.11 10.18 -7.48
CA GLN A 38 2.14 10.06 -6.40
C GLN A 38 2.70 9.20 -5.27
N ALA A 39 2.33 9.56 -4.06
CA ALA A 39 2.55 8.78 -2.86
C ALA A 39 1.35 8.94 -1.94
N ILE A 40 1.13 7.97 -1.07
CA ILE A 40 0.11 8.05 -0.04
C ILE A 40 0.69 7.65 1.30
N LYS A 41 0.28 8.37 2.35
CA LYS A 41 0.66 8.07 3.72
C LYS A 41 -0.50 7.37 4.39
N VAL A 42 -0.24 6.18 4.92
CA VAL A 42 -1.19 5.50 5.81
C VAL A 42 -1.42 6.38 7.05
N PRO A 43 -2.68 6.74 7.39
CA PRO A 43 -2.96 7.60 8.54
C PRO A 43 -2.49 6.99 9.86
N GLU A 44 -2.16 7.86 10.81
CA GLU A 44 -1.85 7.45 12.18
C GLU A 44 -3.05 6.72 12.80
N GLY A 45 -2.77 5.64 13.54
CA GLY A 45 -3.79 4.81 14.17
C GLY A 45 -4.36 3.69 13.30
N VAL A 46 -4.11 3.67 11.98
CA VAL A 46 -4.47 2.53 11.11
C VAL A 46 -3.56 1.34 11.40
N VAL A 47 -2.26 1.59 11.47
CA VAL A 47 -1.27 0.61 11.92
C VAL A 47 -1.03 0.83 13.41
N SER A 48 -1.21 -0.20 14.23
CA SER A 48 -0.87 -0.08 15.65
C SER A 48 0.61 0.24 15.80
N THR A 49 0.94 1.21 16.66
CA THR A 49 2.34 1.60 16.96
C THR A 49 3.21 0.45 17.46
N THR A 50 2.61 -0.66 17.88
CA THR A 50 3.30 -1.89 18.26
C THR A 50 3.06 -2.98 17.22
N LEU A 51 3.69 -2.85 16.04
CA LEU A 51 3.91 -4.02 15.19
C LEU A 51 4.78 -5.00 16.00
N LYS A 52 4.18 -6.11 16.47
CA LYS A 52 4.92 -7.11 17.25
C LYS A 52 6.08 -7.63 16.42
N GLU A 53 7.29 -7.65 16.99
CA GLU A 53 8.46 -8.20 16.31
C GLU A 53 8.43 -9.74 16.35
N PRO A 54 8.66 -10.44 15.21
CA PRO A 54 8.80 -9.90 13.86
C PRO A 54 7.43 -9.53 13.26
N PHE A 55 7.38 -8.41 12.53
CA PHE A 55 6.22 -8.09 11.69
C PHE A 55 6.43 -8.61 10.27
N THR A 56 5.33 -8.74 9.52
CA THR A 56 5.38 -9.17 8.12
C THR A 56 4.54 -8.22 7.28
N ILE A 57 5.06 -7.87 6.11
CA ILE A 57 4.35 -7.13 5.07
C ILE A 57 4.19 -8.06 3.88
N SER A 58 2.98 -8.15 3.34
CA SER A 58 2.70 -8.84 2.08
C SER A 58 2.24 -7.81 1.07
N VAL A 59 2.87 -7.80 -0.10
CA VAL A 59 2.52 -6.91 -1.22
C VAL A 59 2.60 -7.70 -2.53
N TRP A 60 1.73 -7.36 -3.46
CA TRP A 60 1.80 -7.76 -4.86
C TRP A 60 1.77 -6.49 -5.70
N MET A 61 2.57 -6.44 -6.77
CA MET A 61 2.72 -5.27 -7.62
C MET A 61 2.77 -5.71 -9.08
N ARG A 62 2.21 -4.89 -9.97
CA ARG A 62 2.26 -5.09 -11.43
C ARG A 62 3.09 -3.99 -12.07
N HIS A 63 3.95 -4.36 -13.03
CA HIS A 63 4.71 -3.40 -13.82
C HIS A 63 3.86 -2.80 -14.94
N GLY A 64 4.04 -1.51 -15.18
CA GLY A 64 3.54 -0.85 -16.38
C GLY A 64 4.37 -1.19 -17.63
N PRO A 65 3.89 -0.81 -18.83
CA PRO A 65 4.64 -0.98 -20.07
C PRO A 65 6.01 -0.27 -20.02
N GLY A 66 7.07 -0.94 -20.48
CA GLY A 66 8.43 -0.34 -20.55
C GLY A 66 9.39 -0.71 -19.40
N GLY A 67 9.00 -1.61 -18.50
CA GLY A 67 9.78 -2.03 -17.33
C GLY A 67 11.11 -2.70 -17.66
N ARG A 68 12.19 -1.92 -17.69
CA ARG A 68 13.58 -2.41 -17.65
C ARG A 68 14.38 -1.88 -16.45
N GLU A 69 13.79 -1.00 -15.65
CA GLU A 69 14.44 -0.41 -14.48
C GLU A 69 14.23 -1.27 -13.23
N LYS A 70 15.21 -1.25 -12.33
CA LYS A 70 15.15 -1.99 -11.06
C LYS A 70 14.22 -1.26 -10.09
N GLU A 71 13.15 -1.92 -9.70
CA GLU A 71 12.24 -1.45 -8.64
C GLU A 71 12.69 -1.99 -7.28
N THR A 72 12.45 -1.23 -6.20
CA THR A 72 12.87 -1.60 -4.84
C THR A 72 11.76 -1.25 -3.85
N ILE A 73 11.38 -2.22 -3.02
CA ILE A 73 10.55 -1.97 -1.85
C ILE A 73 11.48 -1.62 -0.70
N LEU A 74 11.35 -0.40 -0.17
CA LEU A 74 12.11 0.05 0.99
C LEU A 74 11.22 0.01 2.24
N CYS A 75 11.68 -0.72 3.26
CA CYS A 75 11.07 -0.72 4.58
C CYS A 75 12.09 -0.15 5.57
N ASN A 76 11.84 1.07 6.08
CA ASN A 76 12.59 1.60 7.21
C ASN A 76 11.74 1.47 8.48
N SER A 77 12.27 0.75 9.47
CA SER A 77 11.74 0.73 10.81
C SER A 77 12.71 1.54 11.65
N ASP A 78 12.39 2.81 11.90
CA ASP A 78 13.22 3.64 12.76
C ASP A 78 13.29 2.96 14.14
N LYS A 79 14.49 2.57 14.56
CA LYS A 79 14.74 2.23 15.96
C LYS A 79 14.72 3.55 16.72
N THR A 80 13.68 3.77 17.51
CA THR A 80 13.76 4.70 18.65
C THR A 80 14.80 4.20 19.64
#